data_AF-A0A327JE78-F1
#
_entry.id   AF-A0A327JE78-F1
#
_cell.length_a   1.000
_cell.length_b   1.000
_cell.length_c   1.000
_cell.angle_alpha   90.00
_cell.angle_beta   90.00
_cell.angle_gamma   90.00
#
_symmetry.space_group_name_H-M   'P 1'
#
loop_
_entity.id
_entity.type
_entity.pdbx_description
1 polymer ?
#
loop_
_entity_poly.entity_id
_entity_poly.type
_entity_poly.pdbx_seq_one_letter_code
_entity_poly.pdbx_strand_id
1 'polypeptide(L)'
;KETSFMEDYTYHFEPGNEMILGSHMLEVCPSIAEHKPRIEVHPLSMGAKDDPARLVFDGIAGPAVNVSLIDLGGRFRLVINKVEAVKVP
;
A
#
# COMPACT_ATOMS: atom_id res chain seq x y z
N LYS A 1 6.54 -7.45 -13.02
CA LYS A 1 7.05 -7.87 -11.70
C LYS A 1 6.19 -7.14 -10.67
N GLU A 2 5.45 -7.89 -9.85
CA GLU A 2 4.45 -7.38 -8.90
C GLU A 2 5.17 -6.72 -7.72
N THR A 3 5.36 -5.40 -7.77
CA THR A 3 6.07 -4.65 -6.74
C THR A 3 5.56 -3.22 -6.74
N SER A 4 5.27 -2.69 -5.55
CA SER A 4 4.75 -1.33 -5.36
C SER A 4 5.47 -0.61 -4.23
N PHE A 5 5.45 0.72 -4.29
CA PHE A 5 5.57 1.55 -3.11
C PHE A 5 4.33 1.35 -2.21
N MET A 6 4.51 1.46 -0.89
CA MET A 6 3.46 1.16 0.09
C MET A 6 3.70 1.87 1.42
N GLU A 7 2.61 2.23 2.08
CA GLU A 7 2.57 2.73 3.47
C GLU A 7 1.47 2.00 4.25
N ASP A 8 1.76 1.58 5.49
CA ASP A 8 0.78 1.01 6.41
C ASP A 8 -0.21 2.12 6.85
N TYR A 9 -1.46 2.05 6.40
CA TYR A 9 -2.40 3.18 6.48
C TYR A 9 -3.37 3.09 7.66
N THR A 10 -3.90 1.89 7.95
CA THR A 10 -4.76 1.64 9.12
C THR A 10 -4.79 0.16 9.49
N TYR A 11 -5.38 -0.16 10.65
CA TYR A 11 -5.41 -1.49 11.24
C TYR A 11 -6.83 -2.02 11.45
N HIS A 12 -6.99 -3.33 11.27
CA HIS A 12 -8.16 -4.10 11.69
C HIS A 12 -7.76 -5.01 12.86
N PHE A 13 -8.34 -4.78 14.04
CA PHE A 13 -7.93 -5.42 15.31
C PHE A 13 -8.91 -6.49 15.81
N GLU A 14 -9.60 -7.18 14.89
CA GLU A 14 -10.43 -8.32 15.26
C GLU A 14 -9.54 -9.50 15.70
N PRO A 15 -9.73 -10.05 16.91
CA PRO A 15 -8.92 -11.15 17.39
C PRO A 15 -8.95 -12.37 16.46
N GLY A 16 -7.78 -12.83 16.02
CA GLY A 16 -7.64 -13.95 15.07
C GLY A 16 -7.88 -13.59 13.60
N ASN A 17 -8.13 -12.31 13.31
CA ASN A 17 -8.29 -11.75 11.97
C ASN A 17 -7.57 -10.40 11.88
N GLU A 18 -6.42 -10.25 12.56
CA GLU A 18 -5.69 -9.00 12.58
C GLU A 18 -5.08 -8.69 11.22
N MET A 19 -5.34 -7.48 10.69
CA MET A 19 -4.89 -7.08 9.36
C MET A 19 -4.39 -5.64 9.34
N ILE A 20 -3.56 -5.35 8.34
CA ILE A 20 -3.10 -4.00 8.01
C ILE A 20 -3.61 -3.65 6.62
N LEU A 21 -4.21 -2.47 6.47
CA LEU A 21 -4.53 -1.90 5.17
C LEU A 21 -3.35 -1.05 4.71
N GLY A 22 -2.71 -1.47 3.62
CA GLY A 22 -1.67 -0.71 2.94
C GLY A 22 -2.26 0.23 1.88
N SER A 23 -1.78 1.47 1.83
CA SER A 23 -2.16 2.43 0.79
C SER A 23 -1.10 3.53 0.65
N HIS A 24 -1.44 4.57 -0.08
CA HIS A 24 -0.83 5.89 -0.01
C HIS A 24 -1.85 6.92 -0.50
N MET A 25 -1.50 8.20 -0.52
CA MET A 25 -2.41 9.26 -0.97
C MET A 25 -2.96 8.99 -2.39
N LEU A 26 -2.07 8.67 -3.35
CA LEU A 26 -2.41 8.40 -4.76
C LEU A 26 -1.56 7.28 -5.38
N GLU A 27 -0.35 7.04 -4.87
CA GLU A 27 0.80 6.52 -5.61
C GLU A 27 1.04 5.01 -5.40
N VAL A 28 -0.02 4.20 -5.42
CA VAL A 28 0.10 2.74 -5.39
C VAL A 28 0.20 2.21 -6.83
N CYS A 29 1.23 1.42 -7.11
CA CYS A 29 1.50 0.91 -8.45
C CYS A 29 0.48 -0.17 -8.84
N PRO A 30 -0.16 -0.09 -10.01
CA PRO A 30 -1.16 -1.09 -10.44
C PRO A 30 -0.56 -2.45 -10.80
N SER A 31 0.76 -2.64 -10.65
CA SER A 31 1.42 -3.93 -10.88
C SER A 31 0.98 -5.02 -9.89
N ILE A 32 0.36 -4.63 -8.78
CA ILE A 32 -0.19 -5.53 -7.74
C ILE A 32 -1.73 -5.59 -7.77
N ALA A 33 -2.39 -5.08 -8.81
CA ALA A 33 -3.86 -5.05 -8.88
C ALA A 33 -4.45 -6.43 -9.23
N GLU A 34 -5.49 -6.87 -8.51
CA GLU A 34 -6.22 -8.12 -8.83
C GLU A 34 -7.10 -7.96 -10.08
N HIS A 35 -7.58 -6.74 -10.33
CA HIS A 35 -8.50 -6.42 -11.42
C HIS A 35 -8.01 -5.22 -12.21
N LYS A 36 -8.66 -4.97 -13.36
CA LYS A 36 -8.40 -3.77 -14.17
C LYS A 36 -8.69 -2.51 -13.32
N PRO A 37 -7.69 -1.66 -13.04
CA PRO A 37 -7.91 -0.47 -12.23
C PRO A 37 -8.88 0.52 -12.87
N ARG A 38 -9.64 1.22 -12.03
CA ARG A 38 -10.48 2.35 -12.44
C ARG A 38 -9.72 3.66 -12.28
N ILE A 39 -9.94 4.61 -13.19
CA ILE A 39 -9.48 5.98 -13.02
C ILE A 39 -10.58 6.77 -12.31
N GLU A 40 -10.25 7.41 -11.19
CA GLU A 40 -11.17 8.24 -10.43
C GLU A 40 -10.53 9.58 -10.07
N VAL A 41 -11.36 10.61 -9.91
CA VAL A 41 -10.94 11.96 -9.51
C VAL A 41 -11.69 12.32 -8.24
N HIS A 42 -10.96 12.69 -7.20
CA HIS A 42 -11.53 13.03 -5.89
C HIS A 42 -10.79 14.23 -5.29
N PRO A 43 -11.46 15.06 -4.47
CA PRO A 43 -10.81 16.16 -3.79
C PRO A 43 -9.66 15.72 -2.89
N LEU A 44 -8.52 16.43 -2.97
CA LEU A 44 -7.37 16.23 -2.11
C LEU A 44 -6.93 17.57 -1.52
N SER A 45 -7.22 17.79 -0.23
CA SER A 45 -6.89 19.05 0.45
C SER A 45 -5.38 19.27 0.61
N MET A 46 -4.60 18.19 0.65
CA MET A 46 -3.16 18.23 0.81
C MET A 46 -2.47 18.78 -0.44
N GLY A 47 -1.70 19.86 -0.27
CA GLY A 47 -0.97 20.53 -1.35
C GLY A 47 -1.73 21.67 -2.04
N ALA A 48 -3.03 21.86 -1.75
CA ALA A 48 -3.87 22.94 -2.28
C ALA A 48 -3.82 23.08 -3.82
N LYS A 49 -4.06 21.95 -4.51
CA LYS A 49 -4.12 21.85 -5.97
C LYS A 49 -5.49 21.36 -6.43
N ASP A 50 -5.68 21.34 -7.74
CA ASP A 50 -6.86 20.76 -8.38
C ASP A 50 -7.00 19.26 -8.05
N ASP A 51 -8.22 18.75 -8.14
CA ASP A 51 -8.56 17.37 -7.80
C ASP A 51 -7.74 16.37 -8.66
N PRO A 52 -6.87 15.57 -8.03
CA PRO A 52 -6.00 14.66 -8.78
C PRO A 52 -6.74 13.41 -9.26
N ALA A 53 -6.40 12.95 -10.46
CA ALA A 53 -6.78 11.64 -10.94
C ALA A 53 -5.89 10.54 -10.32
N ARG A 54 -6.48 9.39 -9.99
CA ARG A 54 -5.78 8.23 -9.41
C ARG A 54 -6.33 6.91 -9.93
N LEU A 55 -5.52 5.86 -9.81
CA LEU A 55 -5.97 4.49 -10.05
C LEU A 55 -6.53 3.89 -8.76
N VAL A 56 -7.73 3.31 -8.84
CA VAL A 56 -8.41 2.64 -7.73
C VAL A 56 -8.57 1.16 -8.08
N PHE A 57 -8.10 0.29 -7.19
CA PHE A 57 -8.10 -1.16 -7.34
C PHE A 57 -7.87 -1.86 -6.00
N ASP A 58 -8.26 -3.13 -5.91
CA ASP A 58 -7.88 -4.03 -4.83
C ASP A 58 -6.60 -4.80 -5.20
N GLY A 59 -5.77 -5.09 -4.20
CA GLY A 59 -4.50 -5.79 -4.36
C GLY A 59 -4.67 -7.31 -4.53
N ILE A 60 -3.72 -7.95 -5.23
CA ILE A 60 -3.64 -9.41 -5.29
C ILE A 60 -3.33 -10.03 -3.92
N ALA A 61 -3.90 -11.20 -3.67
CA ALA A 61 -3.60 -12.01 -2.49
C ALA A 61 -2.39 -12.93 -2.71
N GLY A 62 -1.73 -13.31 -1.62
CA GLY A 62 -0.63 -14.28 -1.61
C GLY A 62 0.58 -13.86 -0.77
N PRO A 63 1.63 -14.70 -0.75
CA PRO A 63 2.84 -14.43 0.01
C PRO A 63 3.60 -13.21 -0.52
N ALA A 64 4.00 -12.30 0.38
CA ALA A 64 4.72 -11.09 0.04
C ALA A 64 5.75 -10.69 1.10
N VAL A 65 6.50 -9.62 0.81
CA VAL A 65 7.39 -8.97 1.78
C VAL A 65 7.20 -7.46 1.75
N ASN A 66 7.10 -6.86 2.94
CA ASN A 66 7.26 -5.41 3.12
C ASN A 66 8.71 -5.12 3.51
N VAL A 67 9.33 -4.16 2.82
CA VAL A 67 10.76 -3.88 2.97
C VAL A 67 10.95 -2.39 3.21
N SER A 68 11.73 -2.06 4.25
CA SER A 68 12.14 -0.69 4.55
C SER A 68 13.64 -0.60 4.74
N LEU A 69 14.29 0.32 4.03
CA LEU A 69 15.70 0.66 4.23
C LEU A 69 15.77 1.93 5.08
N ILE A 70 16.39 1.83 6.25
CA ILE A 70 16.51 2.94 7.19
C ILE A 70 17.96 3.34 7.40
N ASP A 71 18.19 4.65 7.56
CA ASP A 71 19.44 5.21 8.02
C ASP A 71 19.44 5.32 9.56
N LEU A 72 20.47 4.79 10.21
CA LEU A 72 20.68 4.85 11.65
C LEU A 72 21.83 5.80 12.03
N GLY A 73 22.23 6.69 11.13
CA GLY A 73 23.25 7.72 11.28
C GLY A 73 24.66 7.25 10.90
N GLY A 74 25.08 6.07 11.38
CA GLY A 74 26.42 5.50 11.09
C GLY A 74 26.42 4.27 10.18
N ARG A 75 25.24 3.74 9.85
CA ARG A 75 25.04 2.58 8.99
C ARG A 75 23.59 2.53 8.52
N PHE A 76 23.37 1.85 7.41
CA PHE A 76 22.02 1.49 6.96
C PHE A 76 21.55 0.18 7.60
N ARG A 77 20.24 0.00 7.68
CA ARG A 77 19.60 -1.28 8.05
C ARG A 77 18.43 -1.54 7.10
N LEU A 78 18.39 -2.74 6.55
CA LEU A 78 17.23 -3.24 5.82
C LEU A 78 16.35 -4.04 6.77
N VAL A 79 15.08 -3.66 6.89
CA VAL A 79 14.04 -4.37 7.64
C VAL A 79 13.13 -5.05 6.63
N ILE A 80 12.92 -6.36 6.80
CA ILE A 80 12.08 -7.17 5.91
C ILE A 80 11.04 -7.86 6.78
N ASN A 81 9.77 -7.58 6.53
CA ASN A 81 8.64 -8.25 7.14
C ASN A 81 7.99 -9.20 6.12
N LYS A 82 7.88 -10.49 6.45
CA LYS A 82 7.14 -11.45 5.63
C LYS A 82 5.67 -11.33 5.97
N VAL A 83 4.83 -11.20 4.96
CA VAL A 83 3.38 -10.98 5.12
C VAL A 83 2.61 -11.88 4.17
N GLU A 84 1.34 -12.10 4.49
CA GLU A 84 0.38 -12.71 3.58
C GLU A 84 -0.64 -11.63 3.19
N ALA A 85 -0.67 -11.27 1.90
CA ALA A 85 -1.71 -10.40 1.38
C ALA A 85 -3.01 -11.19 1.28
N VAL A 86 -4.08 -10.66 1.83
CA VAL A 86 -5.39 -11.32 1.86
C VAL A 86 -6.39 -10.56 1.00
N LYS A 87 -7.39 -11.28 0.48
CA LYS A 87 -8.51 -10.64 -0.21
C LYS A 87 -9.29 -9.77 0.77
N VAL A 88 -9.76 -8.62 0.28
CA VAL A 88 -10.66 -7.77 1.04
C VAL A 88 -11.95 -8.57 1.33
N PRO A 89 -12.36 -8.73 2.60
CA PRO A 89 -13.55 -9.49 2.99
C PRO A 89 -14.87 -8.93 2.45
#